data_AF-A0A4T0SJS4-F1
#
_entry.id   AF-A0A4T0SJS4-F1
#
_cell.length_a   1.000
_cell.length_b   1.000
_cell.length_c   1.000
_cell.angle_alpha   90.00
_cell.angle_beta   90.00
_cell.angle_gamma   90.00
#
_symmetry.space_group_name_H-M   'P 1'
#
loop_
_entity.id
_entity.type
_entity.pdbx_description
1 polymer ?
#
loop_
_entity_poly.entity_id
_entity_poly.type
_entity_poly.pdbx_seq_one_letter_code
_entity_poly.pdbx_strand_id
1 'polypeptide(L)'
;MESVIDITINSRIKSNLNNLDNLINSLEDLKSNKNKPSAAKDNIDKINKTTVDNYKILKKLDKAFSQSESKLDSIQFNYDVNLNKAIATYLLRLGWFDVFKEHCDVYNISFDQAYIDKLLSLNAVLSDLRSNNLESALDWANSHRDNLDALNSPLLFYLHRSKFLQQATSIESLTYFKEHISPYLSSKQFSSQASSLLASLAFRDLANSPYAYLASEDIHQKLLLPTFEEYWCTVSHVPKIDHLEASLDVGGGRALPILSRFNQLIQKTRTEWSQSNELPVEIPLDDKYKFHSVFTCPISKEQTSECNPPMMLTCGHVVANESLSKLSKGGGRVKCPYCPIESQSSLALRVYF
;
A
#
# COMPACT_ATOMS: atom_id res chain seq x y z
N MET A 1 4.78 11.90 -2.89
CA MET A 1 4.30 12.83 -3.92
C MET A 1 3.52 11.96 -4.90
N GLU A 2 2.26 11.66 -4.55
CA GLU A 2 1.39 10.78 -5.34
C GLU A 2 1.32 11.29 -6.77
N SER A 3 1.39 10.38 -7.75
CA SER A 3 1.40 10.75 -9.15
C SER A 3 0.17 11.63 -9.42
N VAL A 4 0.37 12.78 -10.06
CA VAL A 4 -0.72 13.74 -10.41
C VAL A 4 -1.83 13.04 -11.21
N ILE A 5 -1.52 11.90 -11.83
CA ILE A 5 -2.42 11.07 -12.60
C ILE A 5 -3.32 10.22 -11.67
N ASP A 6 -2.77 9.58 -10.62
CA ASP A 6 -3.57 8.82 -9.65
C ASP A 6 -4.48 9.71 -8.81
N ILE A 7 -4.00 10.89 -8.40
CA ILE A 7 -4.85 11.86 -7.69
C ILE A 7 -5.98 12.32 -8.62
N THR A 8 -5.72 12.57 -9.90
CA THR A 8 -6.74 13.07 -10.83
C THR A 8 -7.76 11.99 -11.21
N ILE A 9 -7.33 10.74 -11.39
CA ILE A 9 -8.23 9.62 -11.70
C ILE A 9 -9.03 9.23 -10.46
N ASN A 10 -8.40 9.05 -9.30
CA ASN A 10 -9.10 8.72 -8.07
C ASN A 10 -10.00 9.85 -7.59
N SER A 11 -9.59 11.13 -7.70
CA SER A 11 -10.49 12.26 -7.36
C SER A 11 -11.68 12.36 -8.30
N ARG A 12 -11.50 12.04 -9.60
CA ARG A 12 -12.62 12.00 -10.56
C ARG A 12 -13.55 10.83 -10.31
N ILE A 13 -13.02 9.64 -10.01
CA ILE A 13 -13.83 8.46 -9.65
C ILE A 13 -14.61 8.73 -8.36
N LYS A 14 -13.96 9.29 -7.34
CA LYS A 14 -14.59 9.64 -6.06
C LYS A 14 -15.63 10.76 -6.21
N SER A 15 -15.34 11.76 -7.04
CA SER A 15 -16.32 12.79 -7.41
C SER A 15 -17.51 12.19 -8.15
N ASN A 16 -17.30 11.17 -8.99
CA ASN A 16 -18.38 10.51 -9.73
C ASN A 16 -19.24 9.62 -8.83
N LEU A 17 -18.63 8.89 -7.88
CA LEU A 17 -19.35 8.12 -6.87
C LEU A 17 -20.20 9.02 -5.98
N ASN A 18 -19.63 10.12 -5.47
CA ASN A 18 -20.38 11.10 -4.69
C ASN A 18 -21.54 11.74 -5.49
N ASN A 19 -21.35 11.96 -6.80
CA ASN A 19 -22.41 12.46 -7.66
C ASN A 19 -23.54 11.45 -7.86
N LEU A 20 -23.23 10.14 -7.88
CA LEU A 20 -24.22 9.07 -7.95
C LEU A 20 -24.99 8.92 -6.63
N ASP A 21 -24.31 9.00 -5.49
CA ASP A 21 -24.96 8.94 -4.17
C ASP A 21 -25.90 10.14 -3.94
N ASN A 22 -25.48 11.35 -4.34
CA ASN A 22 -26.32 12.54 -4.31
C ASN A 22 -27.57 12.41 -5.22
N LEU A 23 -27.43 11.69 -6.34
CA LEU A 23 -28.51 11.38 -7.27
C LEU A 23 -29.51 10.40 -6.66
N ILE A 24 -29.02 9.35 -6.01
CA ILE A 24 -29.85 8.36 -5.31
C ILE A 24 -30.66 9.04 -4.20
N ASN A 25 -29.99 9.84 -3.37
CA ASN A 25 -30.65 10.59 -2.28
C ASN A 25 -31.70 11.59 -2.82
N SER A 26 -31.39 12.28 -3.92
CA SER A 26 -32.35 13.21 -4.56
C SER A 26 -33.57 12.49 -5.16
N LEU A 27 -33.39 11.25 -5.66
CA LEU A 27 -34.49 10.43 -6.19
C LEU A 27 -35.37 9.86 -5.06
N GLU A 28 -34.78 9.56 -3.90
CA GLU A 28 -35.50 9.15 -2.69
C GLU A 28 -36.30 10.31 -2.09
N ASP A 29 -35.73 11.52 -2.06
CA ASP A 29 -36.42 12.75 -1.65
C ASP A 29 -37.58 13.13 -2.58
N LEU A 30 -37.45 12.89 -3.89
CA LEU A 30 -38.56 13.10 -4.84
C LEU A 30 -39.66 12.04 -4.70
N LYS A 31 -39.33 10.81 -4.28
CA LYS A 31 -40.33 9.77 -3.96
C LYS A 31 -41.11 10.12 -2.69
N SER A 32 -40.49 10.78 -1.71
CA SER A 32 -41.10 11.12 -0.43
C SER A 32 -41.93 12.40 -0.46
N ASN A 33 -41.63 13.36 -1.35
CA ASN A 33 -42.28 14.68 -1.39
C ASN A 33 -43.22 14.86 -2.60
N LYS A 34 -44.48 14.42 -2.47
CA LYS A 34 -45.50 14.50 -3.55
C LYS A 34 -46.04 15.90 -3.89
N ASN A 35 -45.60 16.97 -3.22
CA ASN A 35 -46.23 18.29 -3.32
C ASN A 35 -45.24 19.42 -3.66
N LYS A 36 -44.81 19.53 -4.94
CA LYS A 36 -44.49 20.80 -5.67
C LYS A 36 -43.92 20.50 -7.08
N PRO A 37 -44.67 20.71 -8.17
CA PRO A 37 -44.29 20.26 -9.52
C PRO A 37 -43.21 21.10 -10.24
N SER A 38 -42.93 22.35 -9.83
CA SER A 38 -41.94 23.21 -10.50
C SER A 38 -40.49 22.90 -10.10
N ALA A 39 -40.21 22.72 -8.81
CA ALA A 39 -38.87 22.39 -8.30
C ALA A 39 -38.41 20.97 -8.71
N ALA A 40 -39.36 20.04 -8.86
CA ALA A 40 -39.08 18.70 -9.37
C ALA A 40 -38.59 18.72 -10.83
N LYS A 41 -39.11 19.64 -11.66
CA LYS A 41 -38.77 19.72 -13.08
C LYS A 41 -37.34 20.24 -13.31
N ASP A 42 -36.94 21.28 -12.59
CA ASP A 42 -35.58 21.84 -12.66
C ASP A 42 -34.52 20.85 -12.13
N ASN A 43 -34.87 20.04 -11.12
CA ASN A 43 -33.98 18.99 -10.62
C ASN A 43 -33.89 17.81 -11.59
N ILE A 44 -35.00 17.39 -12.22
CA ILE A 44 -34.99 16.36 -13.27
C ILE A 44 -34.16 16.79 -14.47
N ASP A 45 -34.23 18.05 -14.90
CA ASP A 45 -33.44 18.57 -16.02
C ASP A 45 -31.93 18.63 -15.69
N LYS A 46 -31.57 19.00 -14.46
CA LYS A 46 -30.17 18.91 -13.98
C LYS A 46 -29.67 17.47 -13.95
N ILE A 47 -30.48 16.56 -13.40
CA ILE A 47 -30.17 15.12 -13.37
C ILE A 47 -29.93 14.61 -14.79
N ASN A 48 -30.87 14.83 -15.72
CA ASN A 48 -30.75 14.40 -17.11
C ASN A 48 -29.49 14.94 -17.80
N LYS A 49 -29.12 16.20 -17.54
CA LYS A 49 -27.88 16.78 -18.07
C LYS A 49 -26.63 16.08 -17.54
N THR A 50 -26.59 15.81 -16.24
CA THR A 50 -25.48 15.06 -15.60
C THR A 50 -25.42 13.61 -16.11
N THR A 51 -26.56 12.94 -16.31
CA THR A 51 -26.61 11.57 -16.87
C THR A 51 -26.07 11.53 -18.31
N VAL A 52 -26.42 12.53 -19.13
CA VAL A 52 -25.93 12.65 -20.50
C VAL A 52 -24.42 12.91 -20.54
N ASP A 53 -23.90 13.74 -19.64
CA ASP A 53 -22.47 14.02 -19.58
C ASP A 53 -21.68 12.81 -19.06
N ASN A 54 -22.21 12.06 -18.09
CA ASN A 54 -21.65 10.78 -17.65
C ASN A 54 -21.64 9.74 -18.79
N TYR A 55 -22.71 9.65 -19.60
CA TYR A 55 -22.77 8.77 -20.76
C TYR A 55 -21.72 9.12 -21.82
N LYS A 56 -21.47 10.42 -22.08
CA LYS A 56 -20.39 10.86 -22.99
C LYS A 56 -19.00 10.48 -22.47
N ILE A 57 -18.79 10.52 -21.15
CA ILE A 57 -17.53 10.12 -20.52
C ILE A 57 -17.34 8.61 -20.62
N LEU A 58 -18.38 7.81 -20.33
CA LEU A 58 -18.37 6.37 -20.53
C LEU A 58 -18.04 6.01 -21.97
N LYS A 59 -18.64 6.67 -22.96
CA LYS A 59 -18.34 6.44 -24.38
C LYS A 59 -16.91 6.82 -24.78
N LYS A 60 -16.30 7.80 -24.11
CA LYS A 60 -14.88 8.16 -24.31
C LYS A 60 -13.95 7.12 -23.68
N LEU A 61 -14.29 6.60 -22.51
CA LEU A 61 -13.59 5.49 -21.88
C LEU A 61 -13.67 4.24 -22.75
N ASP A 62 -14.88 3.89 -23.21
CA ASP A 62 -15.13 2.75 -24.10
C ASP A 62 -14.29 2.84 -25.38
N LYS A 63 -14.25 4.02 -26.02
CA LYS A 63 -13.39 4.26 -27.18
C LYS A 63 -11.89 4.16 -26.86
N ALA A 64 -11.46 4.54 -25.66
CA ALA A 64 -10.08 4.39 -25.22
C ALA A 64 -9.72 2.91 -25.00
N PHE A 65 -10.64 2.12 -24.43
CA PHE A 65 -10.49 0.67 -24.25
C PHE A 65 -10.49 -0.07 -25.60
N SER A 66 -11.39 0.25 -26.53
CA SER A 66 -11.40 -0.36 -27.87
C SER A 66 -10.17 0.01 -28.72
N GLN A 67 -9.59 1.21 -28.51
CA GLN A 67 -8.33 1.58 -29.17
C GLN A 67 -7.11 0.87 -28.58
N SER A 68 -7.14 0.51 -27.29
CA SER A 68 -6.09 -0.33 -26.69
C SER A 68 -6.15 -1.77 -27.17
N GLU A 69 -7.33 -2.38 -27.32
CA GLU A 69 -7.49 -3.76 -27.82
C GLU A 69 -6.73 -3.97 -29.16
N SER A 70 -6.95 -3.09 -30.15
CA SER A 70 -6.34 -3.20 -31.48
C SER A 70 -4.81 -3.04 -31.53
N LYS A 71 -4.16 -2.49 -30.49
CA LYS A 71 -2.69 -2.39 -30.41
C LYS A 71 -2.07 -3.52 -29.59
N LEU A 72 -2.86 -4.13 -28.71
CA LEU A 72 -2.44 -5.23 -27.84
C LEU A 72 -2.53 -6.61 -28.52
N ASP A 73 -3.21 -6.74 -29.66
CA ASP A 73 -3.22 -7.98 -30.47
C ASP A 73 -1.82 -8.44 -30.94
N SER A 74 -0.84 -7.54 -30.94
CA SER A 74 0.57 -7.87 -31.24
C SER A 74 1.35 -8.42 -30.04
N ILE A 75 0.75 -8.37 -28.86
CA ILE A 75 1.28 -8.95 -27.63
C ILE A 75 0.47 -10.23 -27.40
N GLN A 76 1.05 -11.38 -27.73
CA GLN A 76 0.50 -12.65 -27.27
C GLN A 76 0.46 -12.63 -25.75
N PHE A 77 -0.71 -12.34 -25.18
CA PHE A 77 -0.97 -12.65 -23.79
C PHE A 77 -0.98 -14.15 -23.68
N ASN A 78 0.17 -14.71 -23.32
CA ASN A 78 0.18 -16.04 -22.76
C ASN A 78 -0.70 -15.93 -21.51
N TYR A 79 -1.84 -16.63 -21.49
CA TYR A 79 -2.72 -16.73 -20.32
C TYR A 79 -1.98 -17.56 -19.27
N ASP A 80 -0.91 -16.97 -18.74
CA ASP A 80 0.00 -17.61 -17.84
C ASP A 80 -0.80 -17.97 -16.59
N VAL A 81 -0.68 -19.23 -16.18
CA VAL A 81 -1.22 -19.73 -14.92
C VAL A 81 -0.82 -18.79 -13.77
N ASN A 82 0.35 -18.15 -13.85
CA ASN A 82 0.79 -17.16 -12.88
C ASN A 82 -0.04 -15.87 -12.88
N LEU A 83 -0.48 -15.37 -14.04
CA LEU A 83 -1.37 -14.21 -14.10
C LEU A 83 -2.71 -14.52 -13.47
N ASN A 84 -3.31 -15.66 -13.82
CA ASN A 84 -4.60 -16.04 -13.25
C ASN A 84 -4.50 -16.30 -11.73
N LYS A 85 -3.37 -16.82 -11.24
CA LYS A 85 -3.07 -16.93 -9.81
C LYS A 85 -2.91 -15.56 -9.14
N ALA A 86 -2.27 -14.60 -9.80
CA ALA A 86 -2.15 -13.24 -9.29
C ALA A 86 -3.53 -12.56 -9.18
N ILE A 87 -4.38 -12.71 -10.20
CA ILE A 87 -5.77 -12.22 -10.19
C ILE A 87 -6.55 -12.87 -9.04
N ALA A 88 -6.48 -14.20 -8.89
CA ALA A 88 -7.16 -14.89 -7.81
C ALA A 88 -6.69 -14.42 -6.43
N THR A 89 -5.38 -14.25 -6.24
CA THR A 89 -4.82 -13.73 -4.97
C THR A 89 -5.32 -12.31 -4.67
N TYR A 90 -5.38 -11.47 -5.70
CA TYR A 90 -5.90 -10.10 -5.58
C TYR A 90 -7.39 -10.08 -5.20
N LEU A 91 -8.22 -10.90 -5.85
CA LEU A 91 -9.65 -11.04 -5.52
C LEU A 91 -9.86 -11.50 -4.07
N LEU A 92 -9.03 -12.46 -3.62
CA LEU A 92 -9.06 -12.98 -2.27
C LEU A 92 -8.68 -11.91 -1.23
N ARG A 93 -7.68 -11.07 -1.53
CA ARG A 93 -7.31 -9.92 -0.68
C ARG A 93 -8.42 -8.88 -0.58
N LEU A 94 -9.11 -8.59 -1.68
CA LEU A 94 -10.25 -7.66 -1.70
C LEU A 94 -11.48 -8.18 -0.93
N GLY A 95 -11.50 -9.46 -0.58
CA GLY A 95 -12.63 -10.12 0.08
C GLY A 95 -13.73 -10.54 -0.88
N TRP A 96 -13.47 -10.61 -2.20
CA TRP A 96 -14.43 -11.04 -3.22
C TRP A 96 -14.42 -12.56 -3.36
N PHE A 97 -14.84 -13.27 -2.31
CA PHE A 97 -14.68 -14.72 -2.20
C PHE A 97 -15.49 -15.51 -3.23
N ASP A 98 -16.70 -15.05 -3.58
CA ASP A 98 -17.54 -15.73 -4.56
C ASP A 98 -16.90 -15.67 -5.96
N VAL A 99 -16.41 -14.50 -6.35
CA VAL A 99 -15.69 -14.27 -7.61
C VAL A 99 -14.37 -15.04 -7.63
N PHE A 100 -13.65 -15.08 -6.50
CA PHE A 100 -12.44 -15.86 -6.35
C PHE A 100 -12.69 -17.36 -6.60
N LYS A 101 -13.75 -17.93 -6.02
CA LYS A 101 -14.11 -19.35 -6.20
C LYS A 101 -14.44 -19.65 -7.66
N GLU A 102 -15.31 -18.85 -8.27
CA GLU A 102 -15.68 -19.00 -9.68
C GLU A 102 -14.45 -18.89 -10.61
N HIS A 103 -13.55 -17.93 -10.35
CA HIS A 103 -12.30 -17.78 -11.11
C HIS A 103 -11.37 -18.99 -10.93
N CYS A 104 -11.26 -19.54 -9.72
CA CYS A 104 -10.47 -20.75 -9.48
C CYS A 104 -11.05 -21.96 -10.22
N ASP A 105 -12.38 -22.10 -10.25
CA ASP A 105 -13.06 -23.19 -10.93
C ASP A 105 -12.89 -23.10 -12.46
N VAL A 106 -13.04 -21.90 -13.03
CA VAL A 106 -12.91 -21.66 -14.49
C VAL A 106 -11.49 -21.94 -14.99
N TYR A 107 -10.47 -21.49 -14.24
CA TYR A 107 -9.07 -21.62 -14.66
C TYR A 107 -8.36 -22.83 -14.03
N ASN A 108 -9.09 -23.68 -13.30
CA ASN A 108 -8.59 -24.86 -12.59
C ASN A 108 -7.35 -24.54 -11.70
N ILE A 109 -7.49 -23.51 -10.88
CA ILE A 109 -6.43 -23.02 -9.98
C ILE A 109 -6.71 -23.47 -8.56
N SER A 110 -5.71 -24.06 -7.93
CA SER A 110 -5.77 -24.42 -6.52
C SER A 110 -4.85 -23.54 -5.67
N PHE A 111 -5.32 -23.22 -4.48
CA PHE A 111 -4.57 -22.56 -3.42
C PHE A 111 -4.56 -23.45 -2.17
N ASP A 112 -3.55 -23.27 -1.33
CA ASP A 112 -3.53 -23.89 -0.01
C ASP A 112 -4.68 -23.33 0.84
N GLN A 113 -5.47 -24.22 1.44
CA GLN A 113 -6.59 -23.84 2.30
C GLN A 113 -6.12 -22.98 3.47
N ALA A 114 -4.93 -23.25 4.03
CA ALA A 114 -4.38 -22.44 5.11
C ALA A 114 -4.08 -21.00 4.67
N TYR A 115 -3.73 -20.78 3.39
CA TYR A 115 -3.55 -19.44 2.85
C TYR A 115 -4.88 -18.71 2.63
N ILE A 116 -5.91 -19.44 2.17
CA ILE A 116 -7.27 -18.92 2.03
C ILE A 116 -7.81 -18.49 3.40
N ASP A 117 -7.69 -19.36 4.40
CA ASP A 117 -8.19 -19.11 5.77
C ASP A 117 -7.52 -17.89 6.41
N LYS A 118 -6.22 -17.67 6.16
CA LYS A 118 -5.50 -16.47 6.59
C LYS A 118 -6.12 -15.20 6.02
N LEU A 119 -6.35 -15.14 4.70
CA LEU A 119 -6.91 -13.94 4.05
C LEU A 119 -8.40 -13.74 4.35
N LEU A 120 -9.15 -14.82 4.60
CA LEU A 120 -10.51 -14.74 5.15
C LEU A 120 -10.51 -14.10 6.53
N SER A 121 -9.62 -14.53 7.42
CA SER A 121 -9.47 -13.97 8.77
C SER A 121 -9.13 -12.48 8.71
N LEU A 122 -8.19 -12.08 7.85
CA LEU A 122 -7.87 -10.65 7.65
C LEU A 122 -9.11 -9.85 7.23
N ASN A 123 -9.82 -10.30 6.19
CA ASN A 123 -10.98 -9.58 5.66
C ASN A 123 -12.13 -9.48 6.68
N ALA A 124 -12.33 -10.50 7.50
CA ALA A 124 -13.30 -10.45 8.59
C ALA A 124 -12.94 -9.34 9.59
N VAL A 125 -11.69 -9.29 10.05
CA VAL A 125 -11.23 -8.25 10.97
C VAL A 125 -11.29 -6.85 10.34
N LEU A 126 -10.91 -6.71 9.07
CA LEU A 126 -11.02 -5.44 8.36
C LEU A 126 -12.48 -4.99 8.19
N SER A 127 -13.41 -5.92 7.96
CA SER A 127 -14.84 -5.64 7.91
C SER A 127 -15.36 -5.15 9.26
N ASP A 128 -14.96 -5.80 10.36
CA ASP A 128 -15.30 -5.38 11.71
C ASP A 128 -14.76 -3.97 12.00
N LEU A 129 -13.50 -3.71 11.66
CA LEU A 129 -12.88 -2.39 11.83
C LEU A 129 -13.61 -1.30 11.03
N ARG A 130 -14.05 -1.58 9.79
CA ARG A 130 -14.85 -0.64 8.98
C ARG A 130 -16.22 -0.36 9.60
N SER A 131 -16.80 -1.34 10.29
CA SER A 131 -18.05 -1.18 11.06
C SER A 131 -17.85 -0.53 12.44
N ASN A 132 -16.63 -0.05 12.74
CA ASN A 132 -16.23 0.49 14.04
C ASN A 132 -16.28 -0.53 15.19
N ASN A 133 -16.30 -1.84 14.87
CA ASN A 133 -16.13 -2.92 15.83
C ASN A 133 -14.63 -3.23 16.00
N LEU A 134 -14.11 -3.01 17.20
CA LEU A 134 -12.68 -3.13 17.48
C LEU A 134 -12.29 -4.47 18.11
N GLU A 135 -13.25 -5.31 18.51
CA GLU A 135 -12.99 -6.52 19.30
C GLU A 135 -12.08 -7.50 18.55
N SER A 136 -12.46 -7.88 17.33
CA SER A 136 -11.69 -8.84 16.52
C SER A 136 -10.26 -8.36 16.25
N ALA A 137 -10.05 -7.06 16.09
CA ALA A 137 -8.73 -6.47 15.90
C ALA A 137 -7.91 -6.42 17.19
N LEU A 138 -8.55 -6.11 18.33
CA LEU A 138 -7.93 -6.14 19.65
C LEU A 138 -7.52 -7.56 20.05
N ASP A 139 -8.38 -8.55 19.82
CA ASP A 139 -8.11 -9.96 20.11
C ASP A 139 -6.91 -10.47 19.29
N TRP A 140 -6.89 -10.14 18.00
CA TRP A 140 -5.75 -10.47 17.14
C TRP A 140 -4.47 -9.78 17.61
N ALA A 141 -4.52 -8.47 17.91
CA ALA A 141 -3.35 -7.70 18.31
C ALA A 141 -2.79 -8.15 19.68
N ASN A 142 -3.66 -8.49 20.63
CA ASN A 142 -3.26 -9.03 21.92
C ASN A 142 -2.61 -10.42 21.77
N SER A 143 -3.15 -11.28 20.90
CA SER A 143 -2.60 -12.61 20.64
C SER A 143 -1.21 -12.59 20.00
N HIS A 144 -0.87 -11.48 19.33
CA HIS A 144 0.40 -11.28 18.63
C HIS A 144 1.26 -10.16 19.25
N ARG A 145 1.02 -9.82 20.52
CA ARG A 145 1.67 -8.70 21.22
C ARG A 145 3.19 -8.75 21.13
N ASP A 146 3.82 -9.89 21.39
CA ASP A 146 5.29 -10.01 21.39
C ASP A 146 5.90 -9.70 20.01
N ASN A 147 5.23 -10.13 18.94
CA ASN A 147 5.65 -9.84 17.56
C ASN A 147 5.48 -8.35 17.23
N LEU A 148 4.38 -7.74 17.68
CA LEU A 148 4.10 -6.31 17.47
C LEU A 148 5.09 -5.43 18.26
N ASP A 149 5.43 -5.83 19.49
CA ASP A 149 6.39 -5.13 20.34
C ASP A 149 7.81 -5.21 19.74
N ALA A 150 8.21 -6.37 19.21
CA ALA A 150 9.49 -6.52 18.48
C ALA A 150 9.59 -5.62 17.23
N LEU A 151 8.45 -5.32 16.59
CA LEU A 151 8.35 -4.43 15.44
C LEU A 151 8.17 -2.95 15.84
N ASN A 152 8.17 -2.62 17.14
CA ASN A 152 7.81 -1.29 17.66
C ASN A 152 6.49 -0.77 17.08
N SER A 153 5.47 -1.64 17.01
CA SER A 153 4.20 -1.32 16.38
C SER A 153 3.37 -0.30 17.18
N PRO A 154 2.80 0.75 16.55
CA PRO A 154 1.83 1.63 17.17
C PRO A 154 0.42 1.03 17.24
N LEU A 155 0.18 -0.13 16.64
CA LEU A 155 -1.16 -0.66 16.36
C LEU A 155 -1.99 -0.84 17.64
N LEU A 156 -1.40 -1.46 18.66
CA LEU A 156 -2.12 -1.78 19.90
C LEU A 156 -2.53 -0.49 20.64
N PHE A 157 -1.68 0.53 20.63
CA PHE A 157 -2.03 1.84 21.15
C PHE A 157 -3.17 2.48 20.37
N TYR A 158 -3.16 2.42 19.03
CA TYR A 158 -4.24 2.97 18.20
C TYR A 158 -5.57 2.28 18.43
N LEU A 159 -5.58 0.95 18.59
CA LEU A 159 -6.80 0.19 18.91
C LEU A 159 -7.36 0.57 20.29
N HIS A 160 -6.52 0.59 21.32
CA HIS A 160 -6.95 0.99 22.68
C HIS A 160 -7.41 2.46 22.73
N ARG A 161 -6.74 3.35 21.99
CA ARG A 161 -7.17 4.74 21.83
C ARG A 161 -8.58 4.82 21.27
N SER A 162 -8.84 4.12 20.16
CA SER A 162 -10.17 4.10 19.52
C SER A 162 -11.24 3.53 20.46
N LYS A 163 -10.92 2.43 21.17
CA LYS A 163 -11.84 1.81 22.13
C LYS A 163 -12.17 2.73 23.30
N PHE A 164 -11.16 3.40 23.85
CA PHE A 164 -11.33 4.38 24.92
C PHE A 164 -12.22 5.54 24.49
N LEU A 165 -12.02 6.06 23.28
CA LEU A 165 -12.83 7.17 22.75
C LEU A 165 -14.28 6.78 22.50
N GLN A 166 -14.56 5.53 22.10
CA GLN A 166 -15.92 5.01 22.03
C GLN A 166 -16.62 4.97 23.40
N GLN A 167 -15.86 4.91 24.49
CA GLN A 167 -16.36 4.76 25.87
C GLN A 167 -16.20 6.03 26.74
N ALA A 168 -15.64 7.12 26.20
CA ALA A 168 -15.10 8.26 26.96
C ALA A 168 -16.11 9.00 27.88
N THR A 169 -17.40 8.73 27.77
CA THR A 169 -18.46 9.31 28.62
C THR A 169 -18.78 8.49 29.88
N SER A 170 -18.25 7.26 29.99
CA SER A 170 -18.52 6.34 31.10
C SER A 170 -17.41 6.35 32.15
N ILE A 171 -17.74 6.05 33.41
CA ILE A 171 -16.76 5.78 34.49
C ILE A 171 -15.85 4.60 34.11
N GLU A 172 -16.36 3.66 33.30
CA GLU A 172 -15.62 2.50 32.78
C GLU A 172 -14.41 2.92 31.93
N SER A 173 -14.45 4.09 31.29
CA SER A 173 -13.33 4.61 30.48
C SER A 173 -12.07 4.87 31.33
N LEU A 174 -12.21 5.28 32.59
CA LEU A 174 -11.09 5.51 33.49
C LEU A 174 -10.43 4.19 33.90
N THR A 175 -11.22 3.15 34.15
CA THR A 175 -10.70 1.80 34.44
C THR A 175 -9.95 1.27 33.22
N TYR A 176 -10.56 1.37 32.04
CA TYR A 176 -9.95 0.96 30.78
C TYR A 176 -8.64 1.71 30.50
N PHE A 177 -8.61 3.03 30.72
CA PHE A 177 -7.42 3.84 30.56
C PHE A 177 -6.28 3.35 31.47
N LYS A 178 -6.58 3.09 32.75
CA LYS A 178 -5.59 2.63 33.72
C LYS A 178 -4.98 1.29 33.32
N GLU A 179 -5.80 0.38 32.81
CA GLU A 179 -5.37 -0.97 32.44
C GLU A 179 -4.57 -0.99 31.13
N HIS A 180 -5.04 -0.30 30.09
CA HIS A 180 -4.53 -0.48 28.73
C HIS A 180 -3.73 0.70 28.17
N ILE A 181 -3.95 1.93 28.65
CA ILE A 181 -3.34 3.15 28.08
C ILE A 181 -2.26 3.73 28.99
N SER A 182 -2.41 3.61 30.32
CA SER A 182 -1.46 4.10 31.32
C SER A 182 0.01 3.72 31.06
N PRO A 183 0.35 2.49 30.61
CA PRO A 183 1.74 2.12 30.29
C PRO A 183 2.38 3.03 29.23
N TYR A 184 1.59 3.61 28.34
CA TYR A 184 2.06 4.50 27.27
C TYR A 184 2.36 5.92 27.74
N LEU A 185 2.01 6.31 28.98
CA LEU A 185 2.37 7.62 29.55
C LEU A 185 3.88 7.81 29.67
N SER A 186 4.63 6.72 29.87
CA SER A 186 6.10 6.73 29.93
C SER A 186 6.76 6.52 28.56
N SER A 187 5.97 6.28 27.50
CA SER A 187 6.51 6.04 26.15
C SER A 187 6.99 7.33 25.50
N LYS A 188 8.18 7.28 24.90
CA LYS A 188 8.72 8.41 24.11
C LYS A 188 7.81 8.78 22.93
N GLN A 189 7.10 7.81 22.36
CA GLN A 189 6.29 8.01 21.15
C GLN A 189 4.85 8.44 21.46
N PHE A 190 4.26 7.92 22.54
CA PHE A 190 2.81 8.04 22.79
C PHE A 190 2.44 8.85 24.04
N SER A 191 3.40 9.26 24.87
CA SER A 191 3.14 9.97 26.14
C SER A 191 2.23 11.19 26.00
N SER A 192 2.45 12.02 24.96
CA SER A 192 1.63 13.21 24.69
C SER A 192 0.20 12.83 24.33
N GLN A 193 0.01 11.84 23.46
CA GLN A 193 -1.31 11.36 23.05
C GLN A 193 -2.05 10.70 24.22
N ALA A 194 -1.37 9.86 25.01
CA ALA A 194 -1.94 9.23 26.19
C ALA A 194 -2.39 10.27 27.24
N SER A 195 -1.58 11.31 27.46
CA SER A 195 -1.94 12.41 28.36
C SER A 195 -3.14 13.20 27.85
N SER A 196 -3.20 13.48 26.54
CA SER A 196 -4.35 14.16 25.93
C SER A 196 -5.63 13.34 26.02
N LEU A 197 -5.56 12.01 25.90
CA LEU A 197 -6.72 11.12 26.10
C LEU A 197 -7.24 11.20 27.54
N LEU A 198 -6.35 11.18 28.54
CA LEU A 198 -6.75 11.37 29.94
C LEU A 198 -7.38 12.75 30.17
N ALA A 199 -6.75 13.80 29.65
CA ALA A 199 -7.24 15.16 29.79
C ALA A 199 -8.59 15.40 29.09
N SER A 200 -8.87 14.66 28.01
CA SER A 200 -10.14 14.76 27.30
C SER A 200 -11.35 14.38 28.14
N LEU A 201 -11.17 13.56 29.18
CA LEU A 201 -12.25 13.19 30.12
C LEU A 201 -12.76 14.38 30.96
N ALA A 202 -11.98 15.45 31.07
CA ALA A 202 -12.42 16.68 31.74
C ALA A 202 -13.50 17.42 30.94
N PHE A 203 -13.67 17.09 29.65
CA PHE A 203 -14.60 17.74 28.75
C PHE A 203 -15.81 16.83 28.50
N ARG A 204 -17.01 17.34 28.80
CA ARG A 204 -18.27 16.62 28.54
C ARG A 204 -18.55 16.47 27.05
N ASP A 205 -18.09 17.42 26.25
CA ASP A 205 -18.21 17.42 24.80
C ASP A 205 -16.82 17.47 24.17
N LEU A 206 -16.39 16.32 23.64
CA LEU A 206 -15.09 16.16 23.01
C LEU A 206 -14.97 16.98 21.72
N ALA A 207 -16.06 17.13 20.97
CA ALA A 207 -16.06 17.82 19.68
C ALA A 207 -15.82 19.33 19.82
N ASN A 208 -16.24 19.92 20.94
CA ASN A 208 -16.02 21.33 21.27
C ASN A 208 -14.83 21.57 22.21
N SER A 209 -13.96 20.56 22.37
CA SER A 209 -12.78 20.65 23.22
C SER A 209 -11.50 20.92 22.43
N PRO A 210 -10.39 21.33 23.08
CA PRO A 210 -9.07 21.36 22.46
C PRO A 210 -8.60 20.01 21.93
N TYR A 211 -9.27 18.92 22.32
CA TYR A 211 -8.97 17.54 21.95
C TYR A 211 -9.87 16.98 20.85
N ALA A 212 -10.66 17.80 20.16
CA ALA A 212 -11.55 17.35 19.07
C ALA A 212 -10.82 16.56 17.97
N TYR A 213 -9.56 16.88 17.71
CA TYR A 213 -8.70 16.13 16.78
C TYR A 213 -8.50 14.66 17.19
N LEU A 214 -8.62 14.35 18.49
CA LEU A 214 -8.59 12.97 18.98
C LEU A 214 -9.85 12.20 18.62
N ALA A 215 -10.92 12.80 18.10
CA ALA A 215 -12.15 12.10 17.71
C ALA A 215 -12.41 12.13 16.21
N SER A 216 -11.57 12.80 15.41
CA SER A 216 -11.82 12.95 13.98
C SER A 216 -11.74 11.61 13.27
N GLU A 217 -12.82 11.23 12.58
CA GLU A 217 -12.95 9.99 11.82
C GLU A 217 -11.82 9.82 10.78
N ASP A 218 -11.39 10.93 10.19
CA ASP A 218 -10.25 11.02 9.28
C ASP A 218 -8.92 10.58 9.89
N ILE A 219 -8.71 10.74 11.20
CA ILE A 219 -7.48 10.32 11.89
C ILE A 219 -7.62 8.90 12.44
N HIS A 220 -8.83 8.43 12.73
CA HIS A 220 -9.03 7.07 13.25
C HIS A 220 -9.11 6.05 12.15
N GLN A 221 -10.09 6.13 11.26
CA GLN A 221 -10.34 5.07 10.29
C GLN A 221 -9.27 5.04 9.19
N LYS A 222 -8.83 6.21 8.71
CA LYS A 222 -7.84 6.28 7.61
C LYS A 222 -6.44 5.82 8.03
N LEU A 223 -6.08 5.93 9.30
CA LEU A 223 -4.80 5.43 9.81
C LEU A 223 -4.92 4.00 10.33
N LEU A 224 -5.99 3.66 11.05
CA LEU A 224 -6.11 2.36 11.71
C LEU A 224 -6.19 1.20 10.74
N LEU A 225 -7.00 1.31 9.67
CA LEU A 225 -7.17 0.23 8.69
C LEU A 225 -5.86 -0.11 7.96
N PRO A 226 -5.15 0.85 7.32
CA PRO A 226 -3.86 0.55 6.68
C PRO A 226 -2.79 0.09 7.67
N THR A 227 -2.78 0.66 8.88
CA THR A 227 -1.82 0.23 9.92
C THR A 227 -2.08 -1.21 10.34
N PHE A 228 -3.34 -1.59 10.56
CA PHE A 228 -3.70 -2.96 10.91
C PHE A 228 -3.28 -3.93 9.80
N GLU A 229 -3.65 -3.64 8.56
CA GLU A 229 -3.31 -4.46 7.40
C GLU A 229 -1.79 -4.63 7.24
N GLU A 230 -1.01 -3.56 7.42
CA GLU A 230 0.45 -3.58 7.35
C GLU A 230 1.08 -4.52 8.38
N TYR A 231 0.71 -4.37 9.66
CA TYR A 231 1.27 -5.23 10.71
C TYR A 231 0.75 -6.66 10.61
N TRP A 232 -0.50 -6.86 10.20
CA TRP A 232 -1.05 -8.18 9.96
C TRP A 232 -0.29 -8.90 8.85
N CYS A 233 -0.02 -8.22 7.72
CA CYS A 233 0.75 -8.78 6.61
C CYS A 233 2.17 -9.17 7.07
N THR A 234 2.81 -8.28 7.82
CA THR A 234 4.17 -8.49 8.35
C THR A 234 4.25 -9.71 9.26
N VAL A 235 3.33 -9.82 10.23
CA VAL A 235 3.28 -10.93 11.19
C VAL A 235 2.86 -12.24 10.53
N SER A 236 1.98 -12.19 9.54
CA SER A 236 1.45 -13.37 8.84
C SER A 236 2.33 -13.85 7.67
N HIS A 237 3.44 -13.15 7.42
CA HIS A 237 4.35 -13.36 6.27
C HIS A 237 3.63 -13.31 4.91
N VAL A 238 2.65 -12.42 4.81
CA VAL A 238 1.93 -12.13 3.57
C VAL A 238 2.51 -10.84 2.98
N PRO A 239 2.77 -10.75 1.66
CA PRO A 239 3.30 -9.52 1.07
C PRO A 239 2.39 -8.32 1.38
N LYS A 240 2.96 -7.19 1.80
CA LYS A 240 2.18 -5.97 2.08
C LYS A 240 1.48 -5.44 0.82
N ILE A 241 2.22 -5.37 -0.28
CA ILE A 241 1.70 -4.94 -1.58
C ILE A 241 1.42 -6.20 -2.39
N ASP A 242 0.22 -6.28 -2.98
CA ASP A 242 -0.11 -7.39 -3.86
C ASP A 242 0.73 -7.34 -5.14
N HIS A 243 1.15 -8.51 -5.64
CA HIS A 243 2.00 -8.59 -6.82
C HIS A 243 1.32 -8.06 -8.08
N LEU A 244 -0.01 -8.27 -8.21
CA LEU A 244 -0.76 -7.74 -9.34
C LEU A 244 -0.86 -6.22 -9.23
N GLU A 245 -1.15 -5.69 -8.05
CA GLU A 245 -1.18 -4.25 -7.80
C GLU A 245 0.17 -3.58 -8.13
N ALA A 246 1.27 -4.14 -7.62
CA ALA A 246 2.61 -3.64 -7.92
C ALA A 246 2.92 -3.69 -9.42
N SER A 247 2.54 -4.77 -10.10
CA SER A 247 2.75 -4.93 -11.54
C SER A 247 1.93 -3.93 -12.36
N LEU A 248 0.71 -3.60 -11.93
CA LEU A 248 -0.16 -2.64 -12.60
C LEU A 248 0.30 -1.19 -12.39
N ASP A 249 0.64 -0.77 -11.17
CA ASP A 249 1.16 0.59 -10.91
C ASP A 249 2.50 0.80 -11.63
N VAL A 250 3.48 -0.08 -11.38
CA VAL A 250 4.82 0.07 -11.93
C VAL A 250 4.84 -0.24 -13.43
N GLY A 251 4.32 -1.39 -13.83
CA GLY A 251 4.35 -1.85 -15.22
C GLY A 251 3.40 -1.06 -16.11
N GLY A 252 2.11 -1.04 -15.76
CA GLY A 252 1.08 -0.38 -16.55
C GLY A 252 1.14 1.14 -16.47
N GLY A 253 1.19 1.69 -15.26
CA GLY A 253 1.13 3.14 -15.02
C GLY A 253 2.40 3.88 -15.40
N ARG A 254 3.58 3.30 -15.15
CA ARG A 254 4.88 4.00 -15.27
C ARG A 254 5.75 3.49 -16.40
N ALA A 255 5.98 2.17 -16.45
CA ALA A 255 6.90 1.56 -17.40
C ALA A 255 6.37 1.63 -18.83
N LEU A 256 5.14 1.19 -19.05
CA LEU A 256 4.56 1.01 -20.38
C LEU A 256 4.58 2.31 -21.21
N PRO A 257 4.22 3.50 -20.68
CA PRO A 257 4.32 4.76 -21.44
C PRO A 257 5.76 5.13 -21.83
N ILE A 258 6.73 4.89 -20.95
CA ILE A 258 8.15 5.18 -21.19
C ILE A 258 8.69 4.23 -22.28
N LEU A 259 8.45 2.94 -22.10
CA LEU A 259 8.90 1.89 -23.03
C LEU A 259 8.23 2.04 -24.40
N SER A 260 6.94 2.42 -24.44
CA SER A 260 6.24 2.68 -25.71
C SER A 260 6.88 3.83 -26.48
N ARG A 261 7.26 4.93 -25.81
CA ARG A 261 7.98 6.05 -26.44
C ARG A 261 9.37 5.64 -26.90
N PHE A 262 10.07 4.86 -26.10
CA PHE A 262 11.39 4.34 -26.43
C PHE A 262 11.36 3.42 -27.67
N ASN A 263 10.40 2.49 -27.75
CA ASN A 263 10.21 1.63 -28.92
C ASN A 263 9.93 2.42 -30.20
N GLN A 264 9.15 3.51 -30.13
CA GLN A 264 8.93 4.39 -31.28
C GLN A 264 10.20 5.09 -31.75
N LEU A 265 11.14 5.41 -30.84
CA LEU A 265 12.43 5.99 -31.19
C LEU A 265 13.32 4.95 -31.86
N ILE A 266 13.44 3.74 -31.29
CA ILE A 266 14.23 2.64 -31.86
C ILE A 266 13.78 2.29 -33.28
N GLN A 267 12.47 2.19 -33.51
CA GLN A 267 11.92 1.91 -34.84
C GLN A 267 12.29 2.98 -35.87
N LYS A 268 12.41 4.24 -35.43
CA LYS A 268 12.83 5.37 -36.29
C LYS A 268 14.35 5.40 -36.51
N THR A 269 15.15 5.05 -35.50
CA THR A 269 16.61 5.11 -35.56
C THR A 269 17.26 3.83 -36.10
N ARG A 270 16.50 2.74 -36.28
CA ARG A 270 17.00 1.41 -36.72
C ARG A 270 18.17 0.89 -35.85
N THR A 271 18.20 1.27 -34.59
CA THR A 271 19.22 0.83 -33.63
C THR A 271 18.65 -0.30 -32.79
N GLU A 272 19.27 -1.47 -32.84
CA GLU A 272 18.84 -2.63 -32.04
C GLU A 272 19.38 -2.54 -30.61
N TRP A 273 18.50 -2.81 -29.64
CA TRP A 273 18.87 -2.94 -28.24
C TRP A 273 19.25 -4.39 -27.95
N SER A 274 20.49 -4.62 -27.49
CA SER A 274 21.09 -5.95 -27.40
C SER A 274 21.13 -6.57 -26.00
N GLN A 275 20.71 -5.85 -24.95
CA GLN A 275 20.66 -6.38 -23.58
C GLN A 275 19.27 -6.94 -23.26
N SER A 276 19.14 -8.27 -23.26
CA SER A 276 17.86 -8.98 -23.08
C SER A 276 17.35 -8.99 -21.63
N ASN A 277 18.20 -8.70 -20.65
CA ASN A 277 17.88 -8.79 -19.20
C ASN A 277 17.79 -7.45 -18.49
N GLU A 278 17.92 -6.32 -19.19
CA GLU A 278 17.90 -4.98 -18.60
C GLU A 278 16.90 -4.10 -19.34
N LEU A 279 16.25 -3.20 -18.59
CA LEU A 279 15.40 -2.19 -19.18
C LEU A 279 16.28 -1.16 -19.90
N PRO A 280 15.87 -0.69 -21.09
CA PRO A 280 16.65 0.29 -21.85
C PRO A 280 16.72 1.67 -21.18
N VAL A 281 15.83 1.93 -20.22
CA VAL A 281 15.72 3.19 -19.49
C VAL A 281 15.39 2.87 -18.04
N GLU A 282 16.00 3.59 -17.11
CA GLU A 282 15.63 3.52 -15.70
C GLU A 282 14.19 4.01 -15.47
N ILE A 283 13.44 3.23 -14.71
CA ILE A 283 12.06 3.57 -14.33
C ILE A 283 12.09 4.02 -12.88
N PRO A 284 11.80 5.31 -12.59
CA PRO A 284 11.84 5.80 -11.22
C PRO A 284 10.72 5.13 -10.40
N LEU A 285 11.13 4.39 -9.37
CA LEU A 285 10.24 3.73 -8.43
C LEU A 285 10.10 4.55 -7.15
N ASP A 286 8.86 4.65 -6.67
CA ASP A 286 8.57 5.24 -5.35
C ASP A 286 9.14 4.35 -4.24
N ASP A 287 9.41 4.94 -3.07
CA ASP A 287 10.03 4.23 -1.94
C ASP A 287 9.20 3.02 -1.48
N LYS A 288 7.88 3.02 -1.67
CA LYS A 288 6.99 1.89 -1.37
C LYS A 288 7.32 0.61 -2.17
N TYR A 289 8.02 0.73 -3.30
CA TYR A 289 8.43 -0.39 -4.17
C TYR A 289 9.89 -0.81 -3.98
N LYS A 290 10.58 -0.24 -3.00
CA LYS A 290 11.96 -0.60 -2.65
C LYS A 290 11.94 -1.62 -1.53
N PHE A 291 11.73 -2.90 -1.89
CA PHE A 291 11.52 -3.98 -0.92
C PHE A 291 12.80 -4.46 -0.22
N HIS A 292 13.96 -4.17 -0.81
CA HIS A 292 15.24 -4.56 -0.27
C HIS A 292 16.22 -3.42 -0.39
N SER A 293 17.08 -3.31 0.60
CA SER A 293 18.23 -2.44 0.55
C SER A 293 19.17 -2.86 -0.58
N VAL A 294 19.65 -1.88 -1.33
CA VAL A 294 20.56 -2.10 -2.45
C VAL A 294 21.85 -1.36 -2.18
N PHE A 295 22.98 -2.01 -2.42
CA PHE A 295 24.29 -1.38 -2.42
C PHE A 295 24.90 -1.44 -3.81
N THR A 296 25.25 -0.28 -4.34
CA THR A 296 26.01 -0.16 -5.59
C THR A 296 27.47 0.08 -5.25
N CYS A 297 28.34 -0.83 -5.67
CA CYS A 297 29.75 -0.72 -5.41
C CYS A 297 30.31 0.51 -6.13
N PRO A 298 30.90 1.46 -5.41
CA PRO A 298 31.38 2.70 -6.03
C PRO A 298 32.66 2.52 -6.87
N ILE A 299 33.32 1.36 -6.79
CA ILE A 299 34.50 1.02 -7.61
C ILE A 299 34.07 0.39 -8.94
N SER A 300 33.30 -0.71 -8.88
CA SER A 300 32.82 -1.38 -10.10
C SER A 300 31.66 -0.63 -10.75
N LYS A 301 30.97 0.25 -10.00
CA LYS A 301 29.71 0.90 -10.38
C LYS A 301 28.58 -0.09 -10.66
N GLU A 302 28.67 -1.28 -10.07
CA GLU A 302 27.71 -2.36 -10.21
C GLU A 302 27.00 -2.62 -8.88
N GLN A 303 25.72 -2.97 -8.97
CA GLN A 303 24.94 -3.40 -7.82
C GLN A 303 25.47 -4.74 -7.28
N THR A 304 25.65 -4.84 -5.96
CA THR A 304 26.04 -6.10 -5.32
C THR A 304 24.91 -7.12 -5.31
N SER A 305 25.26 -8.39 -5.34
CA SER A 305 24.35 -9.54 -5.35
C SER A 305 24.72 -10.55 -4.28
N GLU A 306 23.95 -11.63 -4.13
CA GLU A 306 24.32 -12.72 -3.20
C GLU A 306 25.66 -13.39 -3.57
N CYS A 307 25.95 -13.48 -4.86
CA CYS A 307 27.20 -14.03 -5.39
C CYS A 307 28.36 -13.03 -5.29
N ASN A 308 28.08 -11.72 -5.38
CA ASN A 308 29.05 -10.64 -5.26
C ASN A 308 28.63 -9.65 -4.16
N PRO A 309 28.70 -10.06 -2.87
CA PRO A 309 28.10 -9.30 -1.78
C PRO A 309 28.89 -8.04 -1.42
N PRO A 310 28.26 -7.08 -0.72
CA PRO A 310 28.94 -5.94 -0.15
C PRO A 310 29.83 -6.37 1.02
N MET A 311 31.11 -6.00 0.94
CA MET A 311 32.16 -6.32 1.90
C MET A 311 32.68 -5.04 2.55
N MET A 312 32.56 -4.93 3.87
CA MET A 312 33.05 -3.82 4.67
C MET A 312 34.50 -4.04 5.06
N LEU A 313 35.35 -3.07 4.73
CA LEU A 313 36.75 -3.00 5.14
C LEU A 313 36.85 -2.63 6.63
N THR A 314 38.03 -2.80 7.23
CA THR A 314 38.26 -2.45 8.66
C THR A 314 38.10 -0.95 8.95
N CYS A 315 38.16 -0.10 7.93
CA CYS A 315 37.87 1.34 8.03
C CYS A 315 36.37 1.69 7.97
N GLY A 316 35.48 0.71 7.76
CA GLY A 316 34.04 0.91 7.64
C GLY A 316 33.53 1.19 6.23
N HIS A 317 34.40 1.43 5.25
CA HIS A 317 33.97 1.57 3.85
C HIS A 317 33.60 0.22 3.23
N VAL A 318 32.56 0.23 2.41
CA VAL A 318 32.01 -0.98 1.78
C VAL A 318 32.34 -1.01 0.29
N VAL A 319 32.69 -2.19 -0.23
CA VAL A 319 32.99 -2.46 -1.64
C VAL A 319 32.44 -3.83 -2.03
N ALA A 320 32.18 -4.11 -3.31
CA ALA A 320 31.80 -5.46 -3.75
C ALA A 320 32.91 -6.48 -3.49
N ASN A 321 32.56 -7.75 -3.23
CA ASN A 321 33.51 -8.84 -2.98
C ASN A 321 34.52 -9.05 -4.14
N GLU A 322 34.05 -8.93 -5.38
CA GLU A 322 34.94 -8.97 -6.55
C GLU A 322 35.89 -7.78 -6.59
N SER A 323 35.40 -6.59 -6.21
CA SER A 323 36.25 -5.38 -6.14
C SER A 323 37.28 -5.52 -5.02
N LEU A 324 36.91 -6.08 -3.87
CA LEU A 324 37.82 -6.42 -2.79
C LEU A 324 38.93 -7.37 -3.26
N SER A 325 38.55 -8.42 -3.99
CA SER A 325 39.49 -9.42 -4.53
C SER A 325 40.43 -8.83 -5.57
N LYS A 326 39.95 -7.89 -6.40
CA LYS A 326 40.78 -7.17 -7.39
C LYS A 326 41.74 -6.19 -6.72
N LEU A 327 41.36 -5.60 -5.58
CA LEU A 327 42.21 -4.71 -4.79
C LEU A 327 43.27 -5.44 -3.96
N SER A 328 43.04 -6.71 -3.60
CA SER A 328 43.92 -7.50 -2.70
C SER A 328 45.13 -8.15 -3.40
N LYS A 329 45.80 -7.44 -4.31
CA LYS A 329 46.91 -8.01 -5.09
C LYS A 329 48.09 -8.43 -4.20
N GLY A 330 48.53 -9.69 -4.35
CA GLY A 330 49.85 -10.17 -3.93
C GLY A 330 50.19 -9.99 -2.44
N GLY A 331 49.31 -10.45 -1.55
CA GLY A 331 49.58 -10.45 -0.10
C GLY A 331 48.37 -10.20 0.81
N GLY A 332 47.15 -10.14 0.26
CA GLY A 332 45.92 -9.98 1.05
C GLY A 332 45.72 -8.58 1.67
N ARG A 333 46.63 -7.63 1.41
CA ARG A 333 46.47 -6.21 1.79
C ARG A 333 45.66 -5.47 0.75
N VAL A 334 44.72 -4.65 1.23
CA VAL A 334 43.78 -3.87 0.43
C VAL A 334 43.91 -2.42 0.85
N LYS A 335 44.18 -1.53 -0.11
CA LYS A 335 44.10 -0.08 0.12
C LYS A 335 42.67 0.37 -0.11
N CYS A 336 42.08 1.06 0.87
CA CYS A 336 40.76 1.63 0.69
C CYS A 336 40.81 2.75 -0.39
N PRO A 337 39.88 2.79 -1.36
CA PRO A 337 39.83 3.90 -2.32
C PRO A 337 39.32 5.21 -1.72
N TYR A 338 38.61 5.15 -0.59
CA TYR A 338 37.97 6.31 0.06
C TYR A 338 38.83 6.94 1.15
N CYS A 339 39.82 6.22 1.68
CA CYS A 339 40.60 6.68 2.82
C CYS A 339 42.00 6.05 2.80
N PRO A 340 42.99 6.64 3.51
CA PRO A 340 44.37 6.16 3.49
C PRO A 340 44.58 4.85 4.29
N ILE A 341 43.54 4.32 4.93
CA ILE A 341 43.63 3.12 5.77
C ILE A 341 43.76 1.87 4.90
N GLU A 342 44.75 1.05 5.22
CA GLU A 342 44.93 -0.28 4.62
C GLU A 342 44.28 -1.35 5.50
N SER A 343 43.59 -2.29 4.85
CA SER A 343 42.90 -3.39 5.48
C SER A 343 43.42 -4.73 4.96
N GLN A 344 43.17 -5.81 5.70
CA GLN A 344 43.42 -7.16 5.20
C GLN A 344 42.11 -7.73 4.63
N SER A 345 42.14 -8.36 3.46
CA SER A 345 40.94 -8.87 2.79
C SER A 345 40.22 -9.95 3.62
N SER A 346 40.94 -10.72 4.43
CA SER A 346 40.39 -11.73 5.32
C SER A 346 39.61 -11.16 6.51
N LEU A 347 39.79 -9.88 6.84
CA LEU A 347 39.06 -9.19 7.92
C LEU A 347 37.83 -8.45 7.40
N ALA A 348 37.58 -8.48 6.08
CA ALA A 348 36.42 -7.85 5.53
C ALA A 348 35.15 -8.61 5.93
N LEU A 349 34.15 -7.88 6.44
CA LEU A 349 32.89 -8.45 6.89
C LEU A 349 31.82 -8.23 5.84
N ARG A 350 31.05 -9.28 5.54
CA ARG A 350 29.87 -9.13 4.69
C ARG A 350 28.83 -8.28 5.40
N VAL A 351 28.29 -7.28 4.70
CA VAL A 351 27.19 -6.46 5.18
C VAL A 351 25.87 -7.05 4.71
N TYR A 352 24.89 -7.06 5.61
CA TYR A 352 23.50 -7.37 5.31
C TYR A 352 22.70 -6.10 5.60
N PHE A 353 21.80 -5.75 4.70
CA PHE A 353 21.03 -4.51 4.75
C PHE A 353 19.52 -4.79 4.75
#